data_AF-A0A252B8I8-F1
#
_entry.id   AF-A0A252B8I8-F1
#
_cell.length_a   1.000
_cell.length_b   1.000
_cell.length_c   1.000
_cell.angle_alpha   90.00
_cell.angle_beta   90.00
_cell.angle_gamma   90.00
#
_symmetry.space_group_name_H-M   'P 1'
#
loop_
_entity.id
_entity.type
_entity.pdbx_description
1 polymer ?
#
loop_
_entity_poly.entity_id
_entity_poly.type
_entity_poly.pdbx_seq_one_letter_code
_entity_poly.pdbx_strand_id
1 'polypeptide(L)'
;MTEIDPKELKILSDILALVLEDNPGQSDTALQALRNRARKNSTTGGALKNLFQTIAVNPSKAKSTTRQTGTRASASKAKTTDMPDQYRVQLREMADSITRLDRNLRVAYSQNETLKSELYLTQKSRAELQTHLATLQATKRTQKPLAIAISLLVGMLVGVAGSQAVHALWPAPPPAHTMADNSHYLY
;
A
#
# COMPACT_ATOMS: atom_id res chain seq x y z
N MET A 1 -49.11 -10.23 26.05
CA MET A 1 -47.66 -10.49 26.22
C MET A 1 -47.04 -10.49 24.83
N THR A 2 -46.36 -9.41 24.45
CA THR A 2 -45.77 -9.28 23.11
C THR A 2 -44.45 -10.02 23.06
N GLU A 3 -44.44 -11.15 22.36
CA GLU A 3 -43.25 -11.91 22.03
C GLU A 3 -42.37 -11.05 21.10
N ILE A 4 -41.09 -10.87 21.45
CA ILE A 4 -40.18 -10.01 20.68
C ILE A 4 -39.74 -10.78 19.43
N ASP A 5 -39.98 -10.22 18.24
CA ASP A 5 -39.57 -10.86 16.99
C ASP A 5 -38.03 -10.94 16.92
N PRO A 6 -37.44 -12.14 16.79
CA PRO A 6 -35.99 -12.30 16.67
C PRO A 6 -35.39 -11.53 15.49
N LYS A 7 -36.17 -11.24 14.44
CA LYS A 7 -35.73 -10.47 13.28
C LYS A 7 -35.47 -9.02 13.63
N GLU A 8 -36.33 -8.44 14.47
CA GLU A 8 -36.22 -7.03 14.87
C GLU A 8 -35.10 -6.83 15.89
N LEU A 9 -34.87 -7.81 16.78
CA LEU A 9 -33.73 -7.84 17.70
C LEU A 9 -32.39 -7.91 16.95
N LYS A 10 -32.34 -8.65 15.83
CA LYS A 10 -31.14 -8.68 14.98
C LYS A 10 -30.86 -7.34 14.32
N ILE A 11 -31.89 -6.64 13.84
CA ILE A 11 -31.77 -5.28 13.29
C ILE A 11 -31.24 -4.32 14.37
N LEU A 12 -31.72 -4.46 15.60
CA LEU A 12 -31.27 -3.68 16.75
C LEU A 12 -29.78 -3.87 17.05
N SER A 13 -29.32 -5.12 17.06
CA SER A 13 -27.93 -5.46 17.31
C SER A 13 -26.99 -4.87 16.26
N ASP A 14 -27.38 -4.91 14.97
CA ASP A 14 -26.60 -4.31 13.87
C ASP A 14 -26.52 -2.77 14.01
N ILE A 15 -27.62 -2.12 14.44
CA ILE A 15 -27.63 -0.67 14.70
C ILE A 15 -26.69 -0.31 15.85
N LEU A 16 -26.74 -1.06 16.96
CA LEU A 16 -25.94 -0.77 18.14
C LEU A 16 -24.44 -0.96 17.87
N ALA A 17 -24.08 -2.02 17.13
CA ALA A 17 -22.71 -2.26 16.69
C ALA A 17 -22.20 -1.10 15.82
N LEU A 18 -23.03 -0.63 14.86
CA LEU A 18 -22.68 0.47 13.98
C LEU A 18 -22.46 1.80 14.72
N VAL A 19 -23.25 2.06 15.76
CA VAL A 19 -23.13 3.28 16.60
C VAL A 19 -21.90 3.21 17.52
N LEU A 20 -21.45 2.02 17.89
CA LEU A 20 -20.25 1.83 18.74
C LEU A 20 -18.94 1.82 17.95
N GLU A 21 -18.96 1.51 16.65
CA GLU A 21 -17.75 1.30 15.84
C GLU A 21 -17.22 2.56 15.10
N ASP A 22 -17.76 3.77 15.37
CA ASP A 22 -17.31 5.12 14.93
C ASP A 22 -16.24 5.15 13.81
N ASN A 23 -16.58 4.66 12.61
CA ASN A 23 -15.76 4.78 11.41
C ASN A 23 -16.53 5.60 10.35
N PRO A 24 -16.23 6.90 10.20
CA PRO A 24 -17.07 7.86 9.46
C PRO A 24 -17.21 7.59 7.95
N GLY A 25 -16.47 6.62 7.38
CA GLY A 25 -16.57 6.20 5.98
C GLY A 25 -17.44 4.95 5.73
N GLN A 26 -17.83 4.20 6.77
CA GLN A 26 -18.64 2.97 6.62
C GLN A 26 -20.11 3.15 6.99
N SER A 27 -20.43 4.25 7.67
CA SER A 27 -21.76 4.54 8.20
C SER A 27 -22.83 4.64 7.10
N ASP A 28 -22.55 5.26 5.96
CA ASP A 28 -23.56 5.44 4.89
C ASP A 28 -23.94 4.12 4.22
N THR A 29 -22.95 3.30 3.86
CA THR A 29 -23.18 1.97 3.26
C THR A 29 -23.93 1.05 4.23
N ALA A 30 -23.59 1.12 5.51
CA ALA A 30 -24.24 0.33 6.56
C ALA A 30 -25.67 0.81 6.85
N LEU A 31 -25.91 2.13 6.88
CA LEU A 31 -27.25 2.71 7.00
C LEU A 31 -28.14 2.32 5.81
N GLN A 32 -27.56 2.26 4.60
CA GLN A 32 -28.29 1.81 3.42
C GLN A 32 -28.62 0.31 3.49
N ALA A 33 -27.70 -0.52 3.98
CA ALA A 33 -27.95 -1.95 4.23
C ALA A 33 -29.05 -2.16 5.30
N LEU A 34 -29.02 -1.37 6.36
CA LEU A 34 -30.03 -1.36 7.42
C LEU A 34 -31.40 -0.96 6.88
N ARG A 35 -31.47 0.12 6.10
CA ARG A 35 -32.71 0.60 5.46
C ARG A 35 -33.29 -0.45 4.51
N ASN A 36 -32.44 -1.12 3.75
CA ASN A 36 -32.86 -2.21 2.86
C ASN A 36 -33.39 -3.42 3.64
N ARG A 37 -32.77 -3.76 4.76
CA ARG A 37 -33.23 -4.86 5.64
C ARG A 37 -34.53 -4.51 6.36
N ALA A 38 -34.68 -3.28 6.85
CA ALA A 38 -35.91 -2.79 7.46
C ALA A 38 -37.08 -2.78 6.45
N ARG A 39 -36.82 -2.34 5.20
CA ARG A 39 -37.80 -2.42 4.11
C ARG A 39 -38.20 -3.86 3.80
N LYS A 40 -37.23 -4.77 3.72
CA LYS A 40 -37.48 -6.20 3.46
C LYS A 40 -38.32 -6.86 4.56
N ASN A 41 -38.20 -6.39 5.80
CA ASN A 41 -38.87 -6.95 6.96
C ASN A 41 -40.09 -6.14 7.44
N SER A 42 -40.53 -5.12 6.69
CA SER A 42 -41.64 -4.21 7.05
C SER A 42 -41.53 -3.58 8.44
N THR A 43 -40.31 -3.44 8.96
CA THR A 43 -40.07 -2.91 10.31
C THR A 43 -40.10 -1.39 10.26
N THR A 44 -40.99 -0.79 11.05
CA THR A 44 -41.15 0.68 11.12
C THR A 44 -40.33 1.27 12.26
N GLY A 45 -39.99 2.57 12.18
CA GLY A 45 -39.27 3.27 13.26
C GLY A 45 -40.04 3.26 14.59
N GLY A 46 -41.37 3.27 14.55
CA GLY A 46 -42.22 3.14 15.74
C GLY A 46 -42.12 1.75 16.39
N ALA A 47 -42.07 0.68 15.59
CA ALA A 47 -41.85 -0.67 16.08
C ALA A 47 -40.48 -0.80 16.78
N LEU A 48 -39.41 -0.29 16.16
CA LEU A 48 -38.07 -0.29 16.76
C LEU A 48 -38.03 0.46 18.09
N LYS A 49 -38.67 1.63 18.19
CA LYS A 49 -38.76 2.40 19.44
C LYS A 49 -39.48 1.62 20.54
N ASN A 50 -40.56 0.93 20.21
CA ASN A 50 -41.30 0.09 21.16
C ASN A 50 -40.47 -1.11 21.63
N LEU A 51 -39.63 -1.68 20.77
CA LEU A 51 -38.69 -2.74 21.17
C LEU A 51 -37.62 -2.22 22.11
N PHE A 52 -37.01 -1.06 21.83
CA PHE A 52 -36.07 -0.43 22.75
C PHE A 52 -36.71 -0.20 24.11
N GLN A 53 -37.94 0.33 24.14
CA GLN A 53 -38.68 0.52 25.39
C GLN A 53 -38.92 -0.81 26.12
N THR A 54 -39.28 -1.86 25.39
CA THR A 54 -39.58 -3.18 25.96
C THR A 54 -38.32 -3.88 26.48
N ILE A 55 -37.21 -3.78 25.76
CA ILE A 55 -35.92 -4.39 26.11
C ILE A 55 -35.27 -3.64 27.27
N ALA A 56 -35.32 -2.31 27.28
CA ALA A 56 -34.82 -1.49 28.40
C ALA A 56 -35.55 -1.81 29.71
N VAL A 57 -36.86 -2.08 29.64
CA VAL A 57 -37.67 -2.46 30.80
C VAL A 57 -37.47 -3.93 31.20
N ASN A 58 -37.12 -4.84 30.27
CA ASN A 58 -36.92 -6.27 30.55
C ASN A 58 -35.76 -6.91 29.75
N PRO A 59 -34.51 -6.83 30.23
CA PRO A 59 -33.33 -7.37 29.53
C PRO A 59 -33.27 -8.90 29.51
N SER A 60 -33.98 -9.57 30.42
CA SER A 60 -33.97 -11.04 30.56
C SER A 60 -34.70 -11.78 29.42
N LYS A 61 -35.65 -11.13 28.74
CA LYS A 61 -36.41 -11.73 27.62
C LYS A 61 -35.60 -11.81 26.32
N ALA A 62 -34.64 -10.90 26.12
CA ALA A 62 -33.77 -10.88 24.94
C ALA A 62 -32.81 -12.09 24.88
N LYS A 63 -32.45 -12.67 26.04
CA LYS A 63 -31.48 -13.77 26.13
C LYS A 63 -32.06 -15.15 25.82
N SER A 64 -33.40 -15.28 25.73
CA SER A 64 -34.08 -16.58 25.63
C SER A 64 -34.28 -17.09 24.19
N THR A 65 -34.16 -16.24 23.18
CA THR A 65 -34.65 -16.57 21.82
C THR A 65 -33.58 -17.15 20.89
N THR A 66 -32.30 -17.16 21.28
CA THR A 66 -31.19 -17.65 20.42
C THR A 66 -30.89 -19.14 20.59
N ARG A 67 -31.64 -19.89 21.42
CA ARG A 67 -31.27 -21.27 21.78
C ARG A 67 -32.41 -22.28 21.61
N GLN A 68 -33.00 -22.38 20.41
CA GLN A 68 -33.90 -23.50 20.08
C GLN A 68 -33.75 -23.97 18.64
N THR A 69 -32.85 -24.92 18.42
CA THR A 69 -33.04 -26.01 17.45
C THR A 69 -32.29 -27.22 18.00
N GLY A 70 -33.01 -28.22 18.50
CA GLY A 70 -32.42 -29.44 19.08
C GLY A 70 -33.26 -30.00 20.22
N THR A 71 -34.18 -30.88 19.87
CA THR A 71 -35.05 -31.65 20.76
C THR A 71 -34.24 -32.64 21.62
N ARG A 72 -34.50 -32.66 22.94
CA ARG A 72 -34.90 -33.86 23.72
C ARG A 72 -34.86 -33.55 25.23
N ALA A 73 -36.02 -33.73 25.84
CA ALA A 73 -36.27 -33.58 27.26
C ALA A 73 -35.67 -34.76 28.05
N SER A 74 -34.72 -34.48 28.94
CA SER A 74 -34.43 -35.20 30.20
C SER A 74 -33.16 -34.62 30.83
N ALA A 75 -33.25 -33.45 31.48
CA ALA A 75 -32.08 -32.87 32.18
C ALA A 75 -32.43 -31.84 33.28
N SER A 76 -33.68 -31.76 33.76
CA SER A 76 -34.05 -30.70 34.71
C SER A 76 -33.62 -30.95 36.17
N LYS A 77 -33.04 -32.11 36.50
CA LYS A 77 -32.55 -32.41 37.87
C LYS A 77 -31.01 -32.49 38.02
N ALA A 78 -30.25 -32.42 36.92
CA ALA A 78 -28.77 -32.34 36.95
C ALA A 78 -28.22 -30.90 36.82
N LYS A 79 -29.07 -29.94 36.44
CA LYS A 79 -28.68 -28.58 36.04
C LYS A 79 -28.07 -27.70 37.15
N THR A 80 -28.25 -28.06 38.42
CA THR A 80 -27.69 -27.31 39.56
C THR A 80 -26.29 -27.75 39.94
N THR A 81 -25.91 -29.00 39.63
CA THR A 81 -24.59 -29.56 39.96
C THR A 81 -23.58 -29.35 38.82
N ASP A 82 -24.04 -29.32 37.55
CA ASP A 82 -23.18 -29.10 36.38
C ASP A 82 -22.81 -27.61 36.14
N MET A 83 -23.56 -26.68 36.72
CA MET A 83 -23.33 -25.23 36.57
C MET A 83 -21.92 -24.78 37.06
N PRO A 84 -21.44 -25.16 38.26
CA PRO A 84 -20.09 -24.81 38.71
C PRO A 84 -18.99 -25.41 37.83
N ASP A 85 -19.21 -26.58 37.24
CA ASP A 85 -18.23 -27.22 36.36
C ASP A 85 -18.15 -26.53 34.99
N GLN A 86 -19.27 -26.03 34.45
CA GLN A 86 -19.27 -25.22 33.24
C GLN A 86 -18.47 -23.91 33.38
N TYR A 87 -18.58 -23.22 34.52
CA TYR A 87 -17.77 -22.02 34.78
C TYR A 87 -16.28 -22.33 34.86
N ARG A 88 -15.91 -23.46 35.46
CA ARG A 88 -14.51 -23.91 35.52
C ARG A 88 -13.94 -24.25 34.15
N VAL A 89 -14.73 -24.91 33.30
CA VAL A 89 -14.36 -25.20 31.91
C VAL A 89 -14.19 -23.90 31.12
N GLN A 90 -15.11 -22.94 31.29
CA GLN A 90 -15.03 -21.65 30.60
C GLN A 90 -13.83 -20.80 31.06
N LEU A 91 -13.51 -20.81 32.36
CA LEU A 91 -12.31 -20.16 32.89
C LEU A 91 -11.03 -20.77 32.31
N ARG A 92 -10.99 -22.09 32.17
CA ARG A 92 -9.87 -22.80 31.57
C ARG A 92 -9.73 -22.48 30.09
N GLU A 93 -10.85 -22.45 29.36
CA GLU A 93 -10.88 -22.07 27.94
C GLU A 93 -10.44 -20.61 27.74
N MET A 94 -10.84 -19.69 28.62
CA MET A 94 -10.36 -18.30 28.61
C MET A 94 -8.86 -18.20 28.94
N ALA A 95 -8.36 -18.96 29.90
CA ALA A 95 -6.93 -19.00 30.21
C ALA A 95 -6.10 -19.55 29.03
N ASP A 96 -6.61 -20.59 28.37
CA ASP A 96 -5.99 -21.16 27.17
C ASP A 96 -6.03 -20.17 25.99
N SER A 97 -7.12 -19.42 25.82
CA SER A 97 -7.23 -18.42 24.75
C SER A 97 -6.30 -17.22 24.98
N ILE A 98 -6.13 -16.76 26.22
CA ILE A 98 -5.15 -15.73 26.59
C ILE A 98 -3.73 -16.21 26.29
N THR A 99 -3.40 -17.45 26.67
CA THR A 99 -2.06 -18.02 26.44
C THR A 99 -1.77 -18.16 24.94
N ARG A 100 -2.78 -18.57 24.16
CA ARG A 100 -2.67 -18.61 22.69
C ARG A 100 -2.50 -17.22 22.09
N LEU A 101 -3.25 -16.24 22.60
CA LEU A 101 -3.16 -14.87 22.12
C LEU A 101 -1.78 -14.26 22.40
N ASP A 102 -1.23 -14.45 23.60
CA ASP A 102 0.13 -14.01 23.95
C ASP A 102 1.18 -14.63 23.01
N ARG A 103 1.04 -15.94 22.73
CA ARG A 103 1.93 -16.63 21.80
C ARG A 103 1.82 -16.06 20.38
N ASN A 104 0.60 -15.83 19.90
CA ASN A 104 0.38 -15.24 18.57
C ASN A 104 0.94 -13.82 18.48
N LEU A 105 0.80 -13.04 19.56
CA LEU A 105 1.29 -11.67 19.65
C LEU A 105 2.82 -11.65 19.60
N ARG A 106 3.50 -12.53 20.34
CA ARG A 106 4.95 -12.72 20.25
C ARG A 106 5.41 -13.13 18.85
N VAL A 107 4.71 -14.07 18.21
CA VAL A 107 5.02 -14.50 16.85
C VAL A 107 4.86 -13.32 15.87
N ALA A 108 3.77 -12.56 15.97
CA ALA A 108 3.54 -11.39 15.13
C ALA A 108 4.64 -10.32 15.31
N TYR A 109 5.08 -10.07 16.55
CA TYR A 109 6.21 -9.16 16.81
C TYR A 109 7.50 -9.67 16.17
N SER A 110 7.83 -10.96 16.34
CA SER A 110 9.03 -11.54 15.71
C SER A 110 9.00 -11.45 14.19
N GLN A 111 7.84 -11.68 13.56
CA GLN A 111 7.67 -11.54 12.11
C GLN A 111 7.84 -10.08 11.67
N ASN A 112 7.32 -9.12 12.46
CA ASN A 112 7.49 -7.71 12.16
C ASN A 112 8.97 -7.28 12.23
N GLU A 113 9.71 -7.79 13.21
CA GLU A 113 11.15 -7.56 13.34
C GLU A 113 11.92 -8.17 12.17
N THR A 114 11.60 -9.41 11.77
CA THR A 114 12.19 -10.04 10.58
C THR A 114 11.91 -9.22 9.32
N LEU A 115 10.67 -8.84 9.05
CA LEU A 115 10.31 -8.03 7.88
C LEU A 115 11.01 -6.67 7.87
N LYS A 116 11.13 -6.02 9.04
CA LYS A 116 11.90 -4.77 9.17
C LYS A 116 13.37 -4.99 8.81
N SER A 117 13.97 -6.10 9.27
CA SER A 117 15.35 -6.42 8.95
C SER A 117 15.55 -6.71 7.45
N GLU A 118 14.62 -7.41 6.80
CA GLU A 118 14.65 -7.68 5.36
C GLU A 118 14.52 -6.40 4.53
N LEU A 119 13.60 -5.52 4.91
CA LEU A 119 13.45 -4.21 4.27
C LEU A 119 14.72 -3.37 4.43
N TYR A 120 15.32 -3.37 5.62
CA TYR A 120 16.57 -2.66 5.88
C TYR A 120 17.72 -3.20 5.01
N LEU A 121 17.88 -4.52 4.94
CA LEU A 121 18.86 -5.17 4.07
C LEU A 121 18.62 -4.85 2.59
N THR A 122 17.36 -4.81 2.16
CA THR A 122 16.98 -4.46 0.78
C THR A 122 17.25 -2.99 0.46
N GLN A 123 16.97 -2.08 1.40
CA GLN A 123 17.29 -0.66 1.23
C GLN A 123 18.80 -0.45 1.15
N LYS A 124 19.55 -1.14 2.01
CA LYS A 124 21.02 -1.10 2.01
C LYS A 124 21.59 -1.62 0.69
N SER A 125 21.15 -2.79 0.21
CA SER A 125 21.62 -3.36 -1.06
C SER A 125 21.29 -2.47 -2.26
N ARG A 126 20.13 -1.80 -2.25
CA ARG A 126 19.77 -0.79 -3.26
C ARG A 126 20.72 0.40 -3.22
N ALA A 127 21.06 0.92 -2.04
CA ALA A 127 22.01 2.02 -1.91
C ALA A 127 23.40 1.61 -2.44
N GLU A 128 23.87 0.42 -2.07
CA GLU A 128 25.14 -0.12 -2.57
C GLU A 128 25.13 -0.22 -4.10
N LEU A 129 24.10 -0.82 -4.70
CA LEU A 129 23.96 -0.90 -6.16
C LEU A 129 23.89 0.48 -6.84
N GLN A 130 23.18 1.44 -6.24
CA GLN A 130 23.14 2.80 -6.77
C GLN A 130 24.53 3.45 -6.74
N THR A 131 25.31 3.25 -5.69
CA THR A 131 26.70 3.75 -5.65
C THR A 131 27.60 3.07 -6.68
N HIS A 132 27.45 1.75 -6.88
CA HIS A 132 28.18 1.02 -7.92
C HIS A 132 27.81 1.51 -9.33
N LEU A 133 26.52 1.76 -9.60
CA LEU A 133 26.10 2.31 -10.88
C LEU A 133 26.57 3.75 -11.07
N ALA A 134 26.52 4.58 -10.02
CA ALA A 134 27.01 5.95 -10.07
C ALA A 134 28.50 6.02 -10.35
N THR A 135 29.32 5.15 -9.73
CA THR A 135 30.76 5.07 -10.00
C THR A 135 31.04 4.61 -11.43
N LEU A 136 30.33 3.58 -11.92
CA LEU A 136 30.45 3.14 -13.32
C LEU A 136 30.01 4.21 -14.33
N GLN A 137 28.93 4.94 -14.05
CA GLN A 137 28.47 6.06 -14.88
C GLN A 137 29.44 7.22 -14.88
N ALA A 138 30.04 7.56 -13.72
CA ALA A 138 31.05 8.61 -13.62
C ALA A 138 32.26 8.30 -14.52
N THR A 139 32.74 7.05 -14.53
CA THR A 139 33.84 6.61 -15.41
C THR A 139 33.48 6.68 -16.89
N LYS A 140 32.25 6.33 -17.28
CA LYS A 140 31.81 6.42 -18.69
C LYS A 140 31.60 7.87 -19.15
N ARG A 141 31.20 8.77 -18.25
CA ARG A 141 30.93 10.18 -18.58
C ARG A 141 32.21 10.95 -18.90
N THR A 142 33.33 10.63 -18.26
CA THR A 142 34.63 11.28 -18.53
C THR A 142 35.31 10.81 -19.81
N GLN A 143 35.01 9.58 -20.27
CA GLN A 143 35.60 9.04 -21.52
C GLN A 143 34.98 9.64 -22.79
N LYS A 144 33.69 9.99 -22.78
CA LYS A 144 33.01 10.54 -23.96
C LYS A 144 33.58 11.89 -24.45
N PRO A 145 33.76 12.93 -23.60
CA PRO A 145 34.32 14.20 -24.06
C PRO A 145 35.81 14.07 -24.44
N LEU A 146 36.57 13.18 -23.78
CA LEU A 146 37.97 12.93 -24.11
C LEU A 146 38.13 12.33 -25.51
N ALA A 147 37.32 11.32 -25.85
CA ALA A 147 37.35 10.71 -27.18
C ALA A 147 36.98 11.72 -28.28
N ILE A 148 35.99 12.60 -28.03
CA ILE A 148 35.61 13.67 -28.95
C ILE A 148 36.78 14.65 -29.14
N ALA A 149 37.41 15.10 -28.06
CA ALA A 149 38.55 16.02 -28.12
C ALA A 149 39.74 15.43 -28.90
N ILE A 150 40.05 14.15 -28.70
CA ILE A 150 41.11 13.46 -29.45
C ILE A 150 40.75 13.38 -30.94
N SER A 151 39.52 12.97 -31.28
CA SER A 151 39.09 12.88 -32.68
C SER A 151 39.12 14.24 -33.39
N LEU A 152 38.80 15.33 -32.68
CA LEU A 152 38.86 16.69 -33.21
C LEU A 152 40.31 17.13 -33.46
N LEU A 153 41.23 16.83 -32.53
CA LEU A 153 42.66 17.10 -32.71
C LEU A 153 43.25 16.33 -33.90
N VAL A 154 42.91 15.04 -34.01
CA VAL A 154 43.37 14.19 -35.13
C VAL A 154 42.78 14.70 -36.45
N GLY A 155 41.49 15.02 -36.48
CA GLY A 155 40.85 15.58 -37.67
C GLY A 155 41.45 16.93 -38.09
N MET A 156 41.80 17.79 -37.12
CA MET A 156 42.46 19.06 -37.39
C MET A 156 43.87 18.87 -37.94
N LEU A 157 44.66 17.95 -37.38
CA LEU A 157 46.00 17.61 -37.88
C LEU A 157 45.96 17.05 -39.30
N VAL A 158 45.03 16.12 -39.57
CA VAL A 158 44.84 15.54 -40.90
C VAL A 158 44.34 16.60 -41.89
N GLY A 159 43.47 17.52 -41.46
CA GLY A 159 43.00 18.64 -42.28
C GLY A 159 44.12 19.61 -42.68
N VAL A 160 44.98 19.99 -41.73
CA VAL A 160 46.13 20.88 -42.02
C VAL A 160 47.13 20.19 -42.94
N ALA A 161 47.49 18.94 -42.67
CA ALA A 161 48.42 18.17 -43.51
C ALA A 161 47.84 17.92 -44.91
N GLY A 162 46.55 17.58 -45.00
CA GLY A 162 45.85 17.39 -46.27
C GLY A 162 45.76 18.66 -47.08
N SER A 163 45.49 19.80 -46.44
CA SER A 163 45.47 21.11 -47.12
C SER A 163 46.84 21.46 -47.71
N GLN A 164 47.93 21.19 -46.99
CA GLN A 164 49.29 21.38 -47.52
C GLN A 164 49.62 20.41 -48.66
N ALA A 165 49.18 19.16 -48.59
CA ALA A 165 49.39 18.18 -49.66
C ALA A 165 48.63 18.53 -50.95
N VAL A 166 47.40 19.05 -50.85
CA VAL A 166 46.62 19.50 -52.00
C VAL A 166 47.24 20.74 -52.65
N HIS A 167 47.74 21.69 -51.85
CA HIS A 167 48.48 22.85 -52.38
C HIS A 167 49.82 22.48 -53.03
N ALA A 168 50.46 21.38 -52.61
CA ALA A 168 51.66 20.86 -53.26
C ALA A 168 51.36 20.11 -54.58
N LEU A 169 50.20 19.45 -54.68
CA LEU A 169 49.79 18.73 -55.88
C LEU A 169 49.18 19.64 -56.96
N TRP A 170 48.55 20.75 -56.56
CA TRP A 170 48.09 21.80 -57.47
C TRP A 170 48.74 23.15 -57.12
N PRO A 171 49.95 23.41 -57.64
CA PRO A 171 50.47 24.76 -57.67
C PRO A 171 49.49 25.65 -58.45
N ALA A 172 48.99 26.72 -57.83
CA ALA A 172 48.21 27.72 -58.54
C ALA A 172 49.07 28.29 -59.68
N PRO A 173 48.53 28.46 -60.91
CA PRO A 173 49.29 29.04 -62.00
C PRO A 173 49.68 30.49 -61.64
N PRO A 174 50.91 30.93 -61.98
CA PRO A 174 51.33 32.30 -61.68
C PRO A 174 50.39 33.28 -62.39
N PRO A 175 50.04 34.42 -61.76
CA PRO A 175 49.28 35.45 -62.45
C PRO A 175 50.13 36.00 -63.61
N ALA A 176 49.74 35.67 -64.83
CA ALA A 176 50.35 36.18 -66.05
C ALA A 176 49.51 37.36 -66.58
N HIS A 177 49.88 38.57 -66.16
CA HIS A 177 49.66 39.82 -66.91
C HIS A 177 50.94 40.66 -66.74
N THR A 178 51.91 40.61 -67.66
CA THR A 178 52.04 41.49 -68.83
C THR A 178 51.55 42.93 -68.58
N MET A 179 52.47 43.86 -68.36
CA MET A 179 52.98 44.77 -69.40
C MET A 179 53.80 45.90 -68.75
N ALA A 180 54.83 46.31 -69.48
CA ALA A 180 55.65 47.46 -69.22
C ALA A 180 54.82 48.75 -69.10
N ASP A 181 55.20 49.65 -68.21
CA ASP A 181 55.16 51.06 -68.56
C ASP A 181 56.26 51.86 -67.84
N ASN A 182 56.86 52.75 -68.63
CA ASN A 182 57.96 53.62 -68.26
C ASN A 182 57.53 54.62 -67.19
N SER A 183 58.33 54.80 -66.14
CA SER A 183 58.35 56.06 -65.39
C SER A 183 59.76 56.63 -65.31
N HIS A 184 59.96 57.50 -66.28
CA HIS A 184 60.99 58.51 -66.42
C HIS A 184 60.89 59.55 -65.28
N TYR A 185 62.04 60.07 -64.83
CA TYR A 185 62.27 61.27 -63.99
C TYR A 185 62.03 61.19 -62.46
N LEU A 186 63.13 61.24 -61.70
CA LEU A 186 63.39 62.25 -60.66
C LEU A 186 64.83 62.06 -60.13
N TYR A 187 65.79 62.78 -60.69
CA TYR A 187 66.92 63.48 -60.02
C TYR A 187 67.67 64.32 -61.06
#